data_AF-A0A3D4I1G1-F1
#
_entry.id   AF-A0A3D4I1G1-F1
#
_cell.length_a   1.000
_cell.length_b   1.000
_cell.length_c   1.000
_cell.angle_alpha   90.00
_cell.angle_beta   90.00
_cell.angle_gamma   90.00
#
_symmetry.space_group_name_H-M   'P 1'
#
loop_
_entity.id
_entity.type
_entity.pdbx_description
1 polymer ?
#
loop_
_entity_poly.entity_id
_entity_poly.type
_entity_poly.pdbx_seq_one_letter_code
_entity_poly.pdbx_strand_id
1 'polypeptide(L)'
;AGHTCSLETYGFSQSAGLRAENEELVSRPGYLGVKFRFAGSLSFEADVCIPGRFSVYNALAAAAVCLHFGVSEKNIADGLKNVKVKGRVEPVKVPGEYTLL
;
A
#
# COMPACT_ATOMS: atom_id res chain seq x y z
N ALA A 1 -8.41 -26.07 4.07
CA ALA A 1 -9.47 -27.04 4.40
C ALA A 1 -9.96 -26.74 5.82
N GLY A 2 -11.23 -26.37 5.99
CA GLY A 2 -11.81 -25.92 7.27
C GLY A 2 -12.49 -24.54 7.24
N HIS A 3 -12.72 -23.96 6.07
CA HIS A 3 -13.38 -22.66 5.88
C HIS A 3 -14.74 -22.87 5.21
N THR A 4 -15.74 -22.10 5.62
CA THR A 4 -17.11 -22.13 5.04
C THR A 4 -17.28 -21.18 3.86
N CYS A 5 -16.23 -20.42 3.50
CA CYS A 5 -16.22 -19.45 2.42
C CYS A 5 -14.95 -19.55 1.57
N SER A 6 -14.96 -18.88 0.41
CA SER A 6 -13.76 -18.65 -0.40
C SER A 6 -12.74 -17.83 0.39
N LEU A 7 -11.48 -18.22 0.27
CA LEU A 7 -10.39 -17.61 1.03
C LEU A 7 -9.41 -16.93 0.09
N GLU A 8 -9.14 -15.66 0.36
CA GLU A 8 -8.14 -14.86 -0.32
C GLU A 8 -7.05 -14.48 0.66
N THR A 9 -5.80 -14.56 0.23
CA THR A 9 -4.63 -14.27 1.06
C THR A 9 -3.84 -13.13 0.49
N TYR A 10 -3.30 -12.30 1.38
CA TYR A 10 -2.38 -11.25 1.01
C TYR A 10 -1.14 -11.20 1.91
N GLY A 11 -0.01 -10.76 1.37
CA GLY A 11 1.22 -10.57 2.14
C GLY A 11 2.49 -10.50 1.29
N PHE A 12 3.64 -10.80 1.90
CA PHE A 12 4.93 -10.86 1.20
C PHE A 12 5.36 -12.29 0.83
N SER A 13 4.61 -13.30 1.30
CA SER A 13 4.90 -14.69 0.96
C SER A 13 4.63 -14.94 -0.53
N GLN A 14 5.48 -15.74 -1.18
CA GLN A 14 5.22 -16.22 -2.54
C GLN A 14 3.93 -17.06 -2.65
N SER A 15 3.46 -17.64 -1.54
CA SER A 15 2.21 -18.41 -1.48
C SER A 15 0.94 -17.56 -1.33
N ALA A 16 1.06 -16.23 -1.18
CA ALA A 16 -0.10 -15.35 -1.07
C ALA A 16 -0.70 -15.05 -2.47
N GLY A 17 -2.03 -15.06 -2.56
CA GLY A 17 -2.76 -14.80 -3.81
C GLY A 17 -2.59 -13.37 -4.32
N LEU A 18 -2.53 -12.40 -3.41
CA LEU A 18 -2.14 -11.02 -3.70
C LEU A 18 -0.91 -10.67 -2.88
N ARG A 19 0.18 -10.22 -3.50
CA ARG A 19 1.42 -10.00 -2.76
C ARG A 19 2.16 -8.75 -3.16
N ALA A 20 3.03 -8.31 -2.27
CA ALA A 20 3.98 -7.23 -2.52
C ALA A 20 5.38 -7.79 -2.75
N GLU A 21 6.05 -7.24 -3.76
CA GLU A 21 7.45 -7.54 -4.10
C GLU A 21 8.22 -6.22 -4.29
N ASN A 22 9.54 -6.27 -4.12
CA ASN A 22 10.46 -5.15 -4.34
C ASN A 22 10.07 -3.88 -3.57
N GLU A 23 9.78 -4.01 -2.28
CA GLU A 23 9.46 -2.86 -1.45
C GLU A 23 10.69 -1.99 -1.18
N GLU A 24 10.54 -0.69 -1.37
CA GLU A 24 11.57 0.32 -1.16
C GLU A 24 10.99 1.48 -0.35
N LEU A 25 11.72 1.88 0.70
CA LEU A 25 11.35 3.04 1.49
C LEU A 25 11.77 4.31 0.72
N VAL A 26 10.80 5.17 0.44
CA VAL A 26 11.03 6.41 -0.31
C VAL A 26 11.06 7.58 0.66
N SER A 27 12.18 8.26 0.73
CA SER A 27 12.39 9.46 1.55
C SER A 27 12.94 10.59 0.68
N ARG A 28 12.18 11.67 0.58
CA ARG A 28 12.59 12.92 -0.10
C ARG A 28 11.88 14.11 0.59
N PRO A 29 12.38 15.34 0.46
CA PRO A 29 11.75 16.49 1.11
C PRO A 29 10.24 16.56 0.85
N GLY A 30 9.45 16.55 1.94
CA GLY A 30 7.97 16.59 1.87
C GLY A 30 7.28 15.27 1.48
N TYR A 31 8.00 14.17 1.34
CA TYR A 31 7.42 12.86 1.04
C TYR A 31 8.18 11.72 1.73
N LEU A 32 7.45 10.99 2.57
CA LEU A 32 7.93 9.78 3.22
C LEU A 32 6.91 8.67 3.00
N GLY A 33 7.33 7.58 2.37
CA GLY A 33 6.41 6.51 1.94
C GLY A 33 7.12 5.21 1.60
N VAL A 34 6.38 4.29 0.99
CA VAL A 34 6.91 3.04 0.45
C VAL A 34 6.45 2.88 -0.98
N LYS A 35 7.38 2.53 -1.86
CA LYS A 35 7.12 2.04 -3.22
C LYS A 35 7.20 0.51 -3.20
N PHE A 36 6.30 -0.16 -3.90
CA PHE A 36 6.36 -1.62 -4.07
C PHE A 36 5.62 -2.05 -5.34
N ARG A 37 5.78 -3.31 -5.73
CA ARG A 37 5.05 -3.91 -6.85
C ARG A 37 4.01 -4.89 -6.33
N PHE A 38 2.76 -4.71 -6.77
CA PHE A 38 1.75 -5.76 -6.65
C PHE A 38 2.08 -6.93 -7.58
N ALA A 39 1.91 -8.14 -7.08
CA ALA A 39 2.07 -9.37 -7.83
C ALA A 39 0.98 -10.41 -7.45
N GLY A 40 0.82 -11.44 -8.27
CA GLY A 40 -0.24 -12.44 -8.11
C GLY A 40 -1.52 -12.02 -8.81
N SER A 41 -2.57 -11.71 -8.05
CA SER A 41 -3.88 -11.31 -8.58
C SER A 41 -3.90 -9.90 -9.21
N LEU A 42 -2.87 -9.09 -8.94
CA LEU A 42 -2.62 -7.77 -9.53
C LEU A 42 -1.18 -7.70 -10.02
N SER A 43 -0.87 -6.83 -11.00
CA SER A 43 0.51 -6.66 -11.49
C SER A 43 0.83 -5.21 -11.90
N PHE A 44 1.09 -4.34 -10.92
CA PHE A 44 1.51 -2.96 -11.16
C PHE A 44 2.35 -2.40 -10.02
N GLU A 45 3.08 -1.30 -10.26
CA GLU A 45 3.79 -0.57 -9.21
C GLU A 45 2.85 0.39 -8.48
N ALA A 46 3.00 0.49 -7.16
CA ALA A 46 2.25 1.42 -6.34
C ALA A 46 3.15 2.16 -5.35
N ASP A 47 2.75 3.40 -5.08
CA ASP A 47 3.32 4.25 -4.05
C ASP A 47 2.28 4.44 -2.95
N VAL A 48 2.70 4.28 -1.69
CA VAL A 48 1.89 4.63 -0.52
C VAL A 48 2.62 5.71 0.25
N CYS A 49 1.97 6.86 0.46
CA CYS A 49 2.55 8.02 1.16
C CYS A 49 2.54 7.86 2.70
N ILE A 50 2.63 6.62 3.19
CA ILE A 50 2.76 6.26 4.60
C ILE A 50 3.93 5.27 4.68
N PRO A 51 5.00 5.57 5.43
CA PRO A 51 6.17 4.70 5.48
C PRO A 51 5.88 3.38 6.21
N GLY A 52 6.78 2.43 6.02
CA GLY A 52 6.84 1.20 6.78
C GLY A 52 6.13 0.01 6.13
N ARG A 53 6.65 -1.18 6.41
CA ARG A 53 6.16 -2.45 5.85
C ARG A 53 4.70 -2.75 6.19
N PHE A 54 4.22 -2.30 7.34
CA PHE A 54 2.81 -2.42 7.74
C PHE A 54 1.86 -1.64 6.81
N SER A 55 2.32 -0.52 6.25
CA SER A 55 1.53 0.27 5.29
C SER A 55 1.32 -0.49 3.99
N VAL A 56 2.30 -1.30 3.58
CA VAL A 56 2.15 -2.23 2.44
C VAL A 56 1.12 -3.31 2.73
N TYR A 57 1.12 -3.92 3.92
CA TYR A 57 0.08 -4.87 4.30
C TYR A 57 -1.33 -4.25 4.26
N ASN A 58 -1.48 -3.01 4.74
CA ASN A 58 -2.75 -2.29 4.69
C ASN A 58 -3.17 -1.99 3.24
N ALA A 59 -2.21 -1.61 2.39
CA ALA A 59 -2.46 -1.36 0.97
C ALA A 59 -2.89 -2.63 0.24
N LEU A 60 -2.25 -3.78 0.52
CA LEU A 60 -2.66 -5.08 -0.01
C LEU A 60 -4.08 -5.46 0.42
N ALA A 61 -4.42 -5.26 1.70
CA ALA A 61 -5.76 -5.53 2.20
C ALA A 61 -6.82 -4.63 1.53
N ALA A 62 -6.54 -3.34 1.40
CA ALA A 62 -7.44 -2.40 0.73
C ALA A 62 -7.63 -2.75 -0.76
N ALA A 63 -6.54 -3.09 -1.45
CA ALA A 63 -6.59 -3.51 -2.85
C ALA A 63 -7.40 -4.80 -3.04
N ALA A 64 -7.22 -5.80 -2.17
CA ALA A 64 -8.02 -7.03 -2.19
C ALA A 64 -9.52 -6.72 -2.08
N VAL A 65 -9.91 -5.84 -1.15
CA VAL A 65 -11.31 -5.40 -1.03
C VAL A 65 -11.79 -4.71 -2.31
N CYS A 66 -11.00 -3.80 -2.87
CA CYS A 66 -11.32 -3.08 -4.11
C CYS A 66 -11.59 -4.00 -5.31
N LEU A 67 -10.90 -5.15 -5.40
CA LEU A 67 -11.11 -6.12 -6.47
C LEU A 67 -12.53 -6.70 -6.47
N HIS A 68 -13.13 -6.91 -5.30
CA HIS A 68 -14.52 -7.37 -5.19
C HIS A 68 -15.55 -6.37 -5.73
N PHE A 69 -15.18 -5.10 -5.90
CA PHE A 69 -16.04 -4.03 -6.41
C PHE A 69 -15.68 -3.60 -7.84
N GLY A 70 -14.78 -4.31 -8.52
CA GLY A 70 -14.38 -3.98 -9.90
C GLY A 70 -13.62 -2.66 -10.03
N VAL A 71 -12.96 -2.20 -8.98
CA VAL A 71 -12.14 -0.98 -9.02
C VAL A 71 -10.88 -1.26 -9.86
N SER A 72 -10.58 -0.37 -10.81
CA SER A 72 -9.42 -0.54 -11.69
C SER A 72 -8.09 -0.39 -10.97
N GLU A 73 -7.03 -1.02 -11.49
CA GLU A 73 -5.66 -0.89 -10.98
C GLU A 73 -5.21 0.56 -10.86
N LYS A 74 -5.55 1.38 -11.87
CA LYS A 74 -5.28 2.82 -11.87
C LYS A 74 -5.94 3.52 -10.68
N ASN A 75 -7.22 3.25 -10.42
CA ASN A 75 -7.93 3.88 -9.31
C ASN A 75 -7.37 3.42 -7.95
N ILE A 76 -6.93 2.15 -7.84
CA ILE A 76 -6.26 1.65 -6.64
C ILE A 76 -4.93 2.39 -6.43
N ALA A 77 -4.09 2.47 -7.47
CA ALA A 77 -2.80 3.16 -7.41
C ALA A 77 -2.97 4.65 -7.05
N ASP A 78 -3.91 5.34 -7.70
CA ASP A 78 -4.21 6.75 -7.43
C ASP A 78 -4.74 6.95 -6.00
N GLY A 79 -5.57 6.03 -5.49
CA GLY A 79 -6.06 6.07 -4.12
C GLY A 79 -4.94 5.91 -3.09
N LEU A 80 -4.07 4.90 -3.27
CA LEU A 80 -2.94 4.62 -2.39
C LEU A 80 -1.90 5.75 -2.37
N LYS A 81 -1.67 6.39 -3.52
CA LYS A 81 -0.73 7.51 -3.64
C LYS A 81 -1.19 8.77 -2.90
N ASN A 82 -2.51 8.98 -2.81
CA ASN A 82 -3.10 10.21 -2.29
C ASN A 82 -3.76 10.04 -0.91
N VAL A 83 -3.73 8.84 -0.33
CA VAL A 83 -4.40 8.52 0.93
C VAL A 83 -3.84 9.35 2.09
N LYS A 84 -4.72 9.97 2.88
CA LYS A 84 -4.34 10.67 4.11
C LYS A 84 -5.19 10.16 5.25
N VAL A 85 -4.55 9.71 6.32
CA VAL A 85 -5.23 9.18 7.51
C VAL A 85 -4.79 9.99 8.71
N LYS A 86 -5.74 10.65 9.38
CA LYS A 86 -5.47 11.45 10.57
C LYS A 86 -4.78 10.60 11.64
N GLY A 87 -3.68 11.10 12.18
CA GLY A 87 -2.88 10.41 13.22
C GLY A 87 -2.01 9.25 12.72
N ARG A 88 -1.84 9.07 11.41
CA ARG A 88 -0.92 8.08 10.82
C ARG A 88 0.14 8.79 9.99
N VAL A 89 1.25 9.18 10.64
CA VAL A 89 2.42 9.77 9.99
C VAL A 89 2.02 10.97 9.13
N GLU A 90 1.42 11.98 9.76
CA GLU A 90 0.87 13.14 9.06
C GLU A 90 1.96 14.20 8.89
N PRO A 91 2.46 14.45 7.67
CA PRO A 91 3.53 15.40 7.49
C PRO A 91 3.06 16.82 7.82
N VAL A 92 3.70 17.43 8.81
CA VAL A 92 3.46 18.83 9.20
C VAL A 92 4.37 19.71 8.37
N LYS A 93 3.79 20.72 7.69
CA LYS A 93 4.57 21.70 6.95
C LYS A 93 5.40 22.53 7.92
N VAL A 94 6.72 22.45 7.78
CA VAL A 94 7.70 23.22 8.56
C VAL A 94 8.61 24.03 7.63
N PRO A 95 9.18 25.17 8.07
CA PRO A 95 10.04 26.01 7.23
C PRO A 95 11.43 25.42 6.92
N GLY A 96 11.81 24.27 7.49
CA GLY A 96 13.15 23.69 7.35
C GLY A 96 13.24 22.52 6.37
N GLU A 97 14.46 22.15 6.02
CA GLU A 97 14.79 21.00 5.15
C GLU A 97 14.74 19.67 5.92
N TYR A 98 13.67 19.45 6.68
CA TYR A 98 13.43 18.22 7.43
C TYR A 98 11.95 17.85 7.41
N THR A 99 11.67 16.56 7.57
CA THR A 99 10.30 16.06 7.63
C THR A 99 9.87 15.97 9.10
N LEU A 100 8.80 16.67 9.45
CA LEU A 100 8.12 16.54 10.75
C LEU A 100 6.85 15.71 10.55
N LEU A 101 6.62 14.72 11.41
CA LEU A 101 5.56 13.71 11.32
C LEU A 101 4.67 13.73 12.57
#